data_AF-A0A1Z9NJK1-F1
#
_entry.id   AF-A0A1Z9NJK1-F1
#
_cell.length_a   1.000
_cell.length_b   1.000
_cell.length_c   1.000
_cell.angle_alpha   90.00
_cell.angle_beta   90.00
_cell.angle_gamma   90.00
#
_symmetry.space_group_name_H-M   'P 1'
#
loop_
_entity.id
_entity.type
_entity.pdbx_description
1 polymer ?
#
loop_
_entity_poly.entity_id
_entity_poly.type
_entity_poly.pdbx_seq_one_letter_code
_entity_poly.pdbx_strand_id
1 'polypeptide(L)' 'MHQVAHDNYLSKHEDPTEIEYYMCGPPMMIKAVEDMLDDLGVEKEMIAFDSFG' A
#
# COMPACT_ATOMS: atom_id res chain seq x y z
N MET A 1 -6.59 4.43 8.41
CA MET A 1 -5.24 5.02 8.20
C MET A 1 -4.85 4.97 6.73
N HIS A 2 -5.07 3.86 6.01
CA HIS A 2 -4.83 3.74 4.55
C HIS A 2 -5.51 4.85 3.72
N GLN A 3 -6.77 5.19 4.01
CA GLN A 3 -7.49 6.26 3.31
C GLN A 3 -6.78 7.63 3.36
N VAL A 4 -6.10 7.95 4.47
CA VAL A 4 -5.36 9.22 4.61
C VAL A 4 -4.15 9.25 3.68
N ALA A 5 -3.44 8.13 3.54
CA ALA A 5 -2.30 8.01 2.62
C ALA A 5 -2.76 8.11 1.16
N HIS A 6 -3.88 7.47 0.83
CA HIS A 6 -4.53 7.60 -0.48
C HIS A 6 -4.87 9.06 -0.80
N ASP A 7 -5.66 9.72 0.05
CA ASP A 7 -6.24 11.04 -0.25
C ASP A 7 -5.20 12.17 -0.23
N ASN A 8 -4.14 12.04 0.56
CA ASN A 8 -3.13 13.09 0.70
C ASN A 8 -1.94 12.93 -0.23
N TYR A 9 -1.60 11.69 -0.62
CA TYR A 9 -0.38 11.41 -1.36
C TYR A 9 -0.60 10.56 -2.61
N LEU A 10 -1.12 9.33 -2.48
CA LEU A 10 -1.15 8.38 -3.61
C LEU A 10 -2.07 8.83 -4.75
N SER A 11 -3.21 9.45 -4.42
CA SER A 11 -4.14 10.01 -5.42
C SER A 11 -3.59 11.20 -6.21
N LYS A 12 -2.48 11.80 -5.75
CA LYS A 12 -1.81 12.94 -6.39
C LYS A 12 -0.44 12.58 -6.95
N HIS A 13 0.01 11.34 -6.76
CA HIS A 13 1.28 10.86 -7.26
C HIS A 13 1.17 10.61 -8.77
N GLU A 14 2.18 11.02 -9.54
CA GLU A 14 2.15 10.89 -11.01
C GLU A 14 2.10 9.43 -11.45
N ASP A 15 2.78 8.55 -10.72
CA ASP A 15 2.72 7.11 -10.92
C ASP A 15 2.90 6.35 -9.59
N PRO A 16 1.81 5.94 -8.92
CA PRO A 16 1.88 5.20 -7.67
C PRO A 16 2.33 3.74 -7.84
N THR A 17 2.41 3.21 -9.08
CA THR A 17 2.78 1.81 -9.37
C THR A 17 4.28 1.56 -9.32
N GLU A 18 5.08 2.62 -9.54
CA GLU A 18 6.55 2.59 -9.47
C GLU A 18 7.11 2.77 -8.04
N ILE A 19 6.24 2.82 -7.03
CA ILE A 19 6.64 2.96 -5.62
C ILE A 19 6.82 1.58 -4.98
N GLU A 20 7.92 1.37 -4.27
CA GLU A 20 8.11 0.19 -3.41
C GLU A 20 7.44 0.41 -2.04
N TYR A 21 6.47 -0.44 -1.70
CA TYR A 21 5.66 -0.35 -0.49
C TYR A 21 6.15 -1.35 0.57
N TYR A 22 6.71 -0.82 1.66
CA TYR A 22 7.11 -1.62 2.81
C TYR A 22 6.05 -1.52 3.91
N MET A 23 5.43 -2.65 4.26
CA MET A 23 4.31 -2.71 5.19
C MET A 23 4.59 -3.58 6.41
N CYS A 24 4.24 -3.04 7.58
CA CYS A 24 4.22 -3.75 8.85
C CYS A 24 2.97 -3.33 9.63
N GLY A 25 2.22 -4.30 10.17
CA GLY A 25 1.10 -4.02 11.05
C GLY A 25 0.14 -5.19 11.22
N PRO A 26 -1.02 -4.97 11.87
CA PRO A 26 -2.01 -6.01 12.10
C PRO A 26 -2.56 -6.57 10.77
N PRO A 27 -2.94 -7.87 10.71
CA PRO A 27 -3.44 -8.49 9.48
C PRO A 27 -4.60 -7.74 8.80
N MET A 28 -5.51 -7.18 9.60
CA MET A 28 -6.64 -6.39 9.08
C MET A 28 -6.21 -5.06 8.44
N MET A 29 -5.12 -4.45 8.92
CA MET A 29 -4.59 -3.22 8.34
C MET A 29 -3.88 -3.51 7.03
N ILE A 30 -3.04 -4.54 7.02
CA ILE A 30 -2.29 -4.99 5.83
C ILE A 30 -3.26 -5.26 4.69
N LYS A 31 -4.29 -6.09 4.94
CA LYS A 31 -5.29 -6.42 3.92
C LYS A 31 -5.98 -5.19 3.32
N ALA A 32 -6.35 -4.21 4.16
CA ALA A 32 -7.00 -3.00 3.69
C ALA A 32 -6.06 -2.09 2.87
N VAL A 33 -4.74 -2.14 3.09
CA VAL A 33 -3.77 -1.43 2.26
C VAL A 33 -3.49 -2.20 0.97
N GLU A 34 -3.39 -3.54 1.02
CA GLU A 34 -3.28 -4.39 -0.17
C GLU A 34 -4.45 -4.16 -1.14
N ASP A 35 -5.70 -4.23 -0.65
CA ASP A 35 -6.89 -4.02 -1.48
C ASP A 35 -6.85 -2.62 -2.16
N MET A 36 -6.39 -1.59 -1.43
CA MET A 36 -6.24 -0.23 -1.96
C MET A 36 -5.12 -0.11 -3.00
N LEU A 37 -3.99 -0.78 -2.81
CA LEU A 37 -2.87 -0.78 -3.76
C LEU A 37 -3.21 -1.58 -5.02
N ASP A 38 -3.95 -2.68 -4.87
CA ASP A 38 -4.50 -3.47 -5.99
C ASP A 38 -5.45 -2.59 -6.83
N ASP A 39 -6.33 -1.80 -6.21
CA ASP A 39 -7.22 -0.85 -6.90
C ASP A 39 -6.44 0.26 -7.66
N LEU A 40 -5.24 0.62 -7.19
CA LEU A 40 -4.33 1.57 -7.84
C LEU A 40 -3.47 0.94 -8.94
N GLY A 41 -3.53 -0.38 -9.12
CA GLY A 41 -2.76 -1.12 -10.13
C GLY A 41 -1.32 -1.42 -9.73
N VAL A 42 -1.00 -1.36 -8.43
CA VAL A 42 0.33 -1.70 -7.91
C VAL A 42 0.52 -3.22 -7.95
N GLU A 43 1.62 -3.69 -8.51
CA GLU A 43 1.94 -5.12 -8.54
C GLU A 43 2.38 -5.64 -7.17
N LYS A 44 2.10 -6.92 -6.88
CA LYS A 44 2.41 -7.52 -5.57
C LYS A 44 3.91 -7.58 -5.30
N GLU A 45 4.71 -7.65 -6.36
CA GLU A 45 6.17 -7.60 -6.33
C GLU A 45 6.70 -6.28 -5.75
N MET A 46 5.92 -5.19 -5.87
CA MET A 46 6.24 -3.88 -5.30
C MET A 46 5.89 -3.78 -3.81
N ILE A 47 5.31 -4.84 -3.22
CA ILE A 47 4.83 -4.84 -1.84
C ILE A 47 5.64 -5.83 -1.00
N ALA A 48 6.38 -5.30 -0.02
CA ALA A 48 7.14 -6.09 0.94
C ALA A 48 6.51 -6.04 2.34
N PHE A 49 6.31 -7.21 2.94
CA PHE A 49 5.80 -7.33 4.31
C PHE A 49 6.93 -7.63 5.29
N ASP A 50 7.05 -6.78 6.30
CA ASP A 50 7.91 -7.08 7.45
C ASP A 50 7.04 -7.74 8.53
N SER A 51 7.12 -9.07 8.60
CA SER A 51 6.54 -9.83 9.69
C SER A 51 7.52 -9.81 10.86
N PHE A 52 7.30 -8.90 11.81
CA PHE A 52 7.90 -9.02 13.14
C PHE A 52 7.38 -10.32 13.77
N GLY A 53 8.16 -11.40 13.62
CA GLY A 53 7.98 -12.67 14.33
C GLY A 53 8.37 -12.58 15.79
#